data_AF-A0A2E4YQC9-F1
#
_entry.id   AF-A0A2E4YQC9-F1
#
_cell.length_a   1.000
_cell.length_b   1.000
_cell.length_c   1.000
_cell.angle_alpha   90.00
_cell.angle_beta   90.00
_cell.angle_gamma   90.00
#
_symmetry.space_group_name_H-M   'P 1'
#
loop_
_entity.id
_entity.type
_entity.pdbx_description
1 polymer ?
#
loop_
_entity_poly.entity_id
_entity_poly.type
_entity_poly.pdbx_seq_one_letter_code
_entity_poly.pdbx_strand_id
1 'polypeptide(L)'
;MRFLAFFFILILASALSAQEPLYPDSSHSPKKATLLSFCIPSAGQFYNHFHRPNKKKKNLYWKLPLIYGGLGTSVFFLINNQNEFNSIKSERLYRVNNVGLVDLYPEYSSSQLEILQNDYRRWRDLSVVSILGVYLLQVLDATIEGHLIHFDNSDNLSINLMPQLYYSNSTQALLTVNIRF
;
A
#
# COMPACT_ATOMS: atom_id res chain seq x y z
N MET A 1 -20.37 -2.60 7.68
CA MET A 1 -19.99 -2.80 9.10
C MET A 1 -19.48 -4.22 9.38
N ARG A 2 -20.22 -5.29 9.05
CA ARG A 2 -19.81 -6.69 9.37
C ARG A 2 -18.54 -7.19 8.68
N PHE A 3 -18.30 -6.83 7.41
CA PHE A 3 -17.08 -7.21 6.69
C PHE A 3 -15.80 -6.55 7.22
N LEU A 4 -15.91 -5.35 7.78
CA LEU A 4 -14.77 -4.58 8.27
C LEU A 4 -14.23 -5.16 9.59
N ALA A 5 -15.13 -5.67 10.46
CA ALA A 5 -14.76 -6.39 11.68
C ALA A 5 -14.11 -7.74 11.38
N PHE A 6 -14.62 -8.49 10.41
CA PHE A 6 -14.03 -9.77 9.99
C PHE A 6 -12.62 -9.59 9.41
N PHE A 7 -12.41 -8.50 8.67
CA PHE A 7 -11.11 -8.14 8.10
C PHE A 7 -10.11 -7.70 9.19
N PHE A 8 -10.56 -6.95 10.19
CA PHE A 8 -9.73 -6.56 11.33
C PHE A 8 -9.25 -7.79 12.15
N ILE A 9 -10.11 -8.81 12.27
CA ILE A 9 -9.78 -10.08 12.93
C ILE A 9 -8.79 -10.91 12.10
N LEU A 10 -8.94 -10.95 10.77
CA LEU A 10 -8.03 -11.67 9.88
C LEU A 10 -6.60 -11.09 9.90
N ILE A 11 -6.51 -9.75 9.96
CA ILE A 11 -5.23 -9.04 10.06
C ILE A 11 -4.55 -9.29 11.42
N LEU A 12 -5.32 -9.27 12.52
CA LEU A 12 -4.80 -9.57 13.84
C LEU A 12 -4.18 -10.97 13.91
N ALA A 13 -4.79 -11.95 13.23
CA ALA A 13 -4.25 -13.31 13.14
C ALA A 13 -2.90 -13.37 12.40
N SER A 14 -2.76 -12.63 11.28
CA SER A 14 -1.49 -12.57 10.52
C SER A 14 -0.35 -11.89 11.28
N ALA A 15 -0.65 -10.88 12.11
CA ALA A 15 0.32 -10.21 12.95
C ALA A 15 0.81 -11.12 14.10
N LEU A 16 -0.07 -11.97 14.62
CA LEU A 16 0.26 -12.97 15.65
C LEU A 16 1.12 -14.12 15.11
N SER A 17 0.96 -14.45 13.82
CA SER A 17 1.74 -15.49 13.14
C SER A 17 3.09 -15.01 12.57
N ALA A 18 3.50 -13.77 12.84
CA ALA A 18 4.79 -13.25 12.38
C ALA A 18 5.95 -14.04 13.03
N GLN A 19 6.68 -14.81 12.21
CA GLN A 19 7.82 -15.64 12.62
C GLN A 19 8.93 -14.79 13.25
N GLU A 20 9.45 -15.21 14.40
CA GLU A 20 10.69 -14.64 14.96
C GLU A 20 11.86 -14.91 13.99
N PRO A 21 12.76 -13.93 13.76
CA PRO A 21 13.90 -14.12 12.89
C PRO A 21 14.82 -15.22 13.45
N LEU A 22 15.35 -16.06 12.55
CA LEU A 22 16.19 -17.22 12.89
C LEU A 22 17.51 -16.83 13.59
N TYR A 23 17.90 -15.57 13.51
CA TYR A 23 19.03 -14.98 14.23
C TYR A 23 18.54 -13.69 14.92
N PRO A 24 18.53 -13.63 16.27
CA PRO A 24 18.14 -12.43 16.98
C PRO A 24 19.30 -11.42 16.90
N ASP A 25 19.29 -10.56 15.90
CA ASP A 25 20.16 -9.41 15.88
C ASP A 25 19.57 -8.35 16.83
N SER A 26 20.32 -7.92 17.85
CA SER A 26 19.81 -7.09 18.96
C SER A 26 19.27 -5.71 18.55
N SER A 27 19.39 -5.34 17.27
CA SER A 27 19.08 -3.99 16.76
C SER A 27 17.74 -3.86 16.02
N HIS A 28 17.04 -4.95 15.68
CA HIS A 28 15.75 -4.87 14.96
C HIS A 28 14.80 -5.98 15.42
N SER A 29 13.57 -5.59 15.79
CA SER A 29 12.53 -6.55 16.17
C SER A 29 11.41 -6.52 15.12
N PRO A 30 11.26 -7.60 14.33
CA PRO A 30 10.18 -7.73 13.33
C PRO A 30 8.78 -7.64 13.95
N LYS A 31 8.63 -8.14 15.19
CA LYS A 31 7.38 -8.03 15.96
C LYS A 31 7.00 -6.59 16.24
N LYS A 32 7.97 -5.74 16.64
CA LYS A 32 7.72 -4.30 16.87
C LYS A 32 7.36 -3.58 15.58
N ALA A 33 8.03 -3.89 14.46
CA ALA A 33 7.72 -3.32 13.15
C ALA A 33 6.28 -3.62 12.70
N THR A 34 5.85 -4.87 12.91
CA THR A 34 4.51 -5.37 12.56
C THR A 34 3.43 -4.74 13.45
N LEU A 35 3.69 -4.64 14.76
CA LEU A 35 2.79 -4.02 15.73
C LEU A 35 2.68 -2.50 15.53
N LEU A 36 3.73 -1.83 15.04
CA LEU A 36 3.69 -0.42 14.67
C LEU A 36 2.85 -0.19 13.40
N SER A 37 3.04 -1.03 12.35
CA SER A 37 2.20 -1.03 11.14
C SER A 37 0.73 -1.29 11.41
N PHE A 38 0.43 -2.02 12.49
CA PHE A 38 -0.93 -2.32 12.91
C PHE A 38 -1.67 -1.08 13.42
N CYS A 39 -0.99 -0.22 14.20
CA CYS A 39 -1.60 0.99 14.75
C CYS A 39 -1.67 2.14 13.76
N ILE A 40 -0.66 2.28 12.89
CA ILE A 40 -0.56 3.39 11.94
C ILE A 40 -0.19 2.84 10.55
N PRO A 41 -1.03 3.04 9.53
CA PRO A 41 -0.67 2.66 8.17
C PRO A 41 0.64 3.33 7.77
N SER A 42 1.55 2.58 7.15
CA SER A 42 2.95 2.96 6.81
C SER A 42 4.01 2.91 7.92
N ALA A 43 3.66 2.68 9.20
CA ALA A 43 4.64 2.84 10.29
C ALA A 43 5.74 1.76 10.32
N GLY A 44 5.47 0.52 9.90
CA GLY A 44 6.52 -0.50 9.75
C GLY A 44 7.46 -0.22 8.57
N GLN A 45 7.02 0.46 7.52
CA GLN A 45 7.91 0.94 6.45
C GLN A 45 8.89 1.99 7.00
N PHE A 46 8.43 2.89 7.88
CA PHE A 46 9.30 3.82 8.61
C PHE A 46 10.28 3.13 9.54
N TYR A 47 9.82 2.16 10.34
CA TYR A 47 10.68 1.42 11.27
C TYR A 47 11.78 0.64 10.54
N ASN A 48 11.42 -0.02 9.42
CA ASN A 48 12.37 -0.75 8.57
C ASN A 48 13.35 0.17 7.84
N HIS A 49 12.93 1.38 7.44
CA HIS A 49 13.82 2.37 6.83
C HIS A 49 14.79 3.02 7.83
N PHE A 50 14.37 3.19 9.09
CA PHE A 50 15.20 3.79 10.13
C PHE A 50 16.34 2.87 10.59
N HIS A 51 16.11 1.56 10.63
CA HIS A 51 17.10 0.57 11.06
C HIS A 51 17.92 -0.04 9.91
N ARG A 52 17.77 0.46 8.69
CA ARG A 52 18.53 -0.02 7.51
C ARG A 52 19.88 0.72 7.43
N PRO A 53 21.01 0.01 7.24
CA PRO A 53 22.33 0.65 7.11
C PRO A 53 22.36 1.60 5.90
N ASN A 54 23.01 2.76 6.05
CA ASN A 54 23.00 3.88 5.10
C ASN A 54 23.28 3.51 3.63
N LYS A 55 24.06 2.44 3.37
CA LYS A 55 24.41 1.98 2.02
C LYS A 55 23.27 1.27 1.26
N LYS A 56 22.17 0.89 1.93
CA LYS A 56 21.03 0.16 1.33
C LYS A 56 19.69 0.88 1.56
N LYS A 57 19.71 2.17 1.91
CA LYS A 57 18.50 2.96 2.17
C LYS A 57 17.72 3.15 0.85
N LYS A 58 16.73 2.31 0.60
CA LYS A 58 15.80 2.48 -0.52
C LYS A 58 14.96 3.75 -0.30
N ASN A 59 14.70 4.49 -1.37
CA ASN A 59 14.04 5.80 -1.33
C ASN A 59 12.59 5.67 -0.83
N LEU A 60 12.38 5.88 0.47
CA LEU A 60 11.06 5.90 1.11
C LEU A 60 10.26 7.15 0.68
N TYR A 61 10.95 8.27 0.42
CA TYR A 61 10.36 9.59 0.16
C TYR A 61 9.40 9.67 -1.03
N TRP A 62 9.55 8.85 -2.07
CA TRP A 62 8.62 8.86 -3.21
C TRP A 62 7.45 7.90 -3.04
N LYS A 63 7.63 6.82 -2.25
CA LYS A 63 6.58 5.83 -1.96
C LYS A 63 5.51 6.40 -1.04
N LEU A 64 5.91 7.21 -0.05
CA LEU A 64 4.97 7.79 0.94
C LEU A 64 3.90 8.69 0.32
N PRO A 65 4.25 9.68 -0.51
CA PRO A 65 3.25 10.53 -1.16
C PRO A 65 2.26 9.71 -1.99
N LEU A 66 2.71 8.62 -2.63
CA LEU A 66 1.83 7.75 -3.40
C LEU A 66 0.81 7.02 -2.51
N ILE A 67 1.26 6.46 -1.38
CA ILE A 67 0.37 5.73 -0.46
C ILE A 67 -0.58 6.69 0.25
N TYR A 68 -0.08 7.80 0.80
CA TYR A 68 -0.91 8.81 1.45
C TYR A 68 -1.83 9.52 0.45
N GLY A 69 -1.38 9.72 -0.78
CA GLY A 69 -2.20 10.23 -1.88
C GLY A 69 -3.34 9.26 -2.22
N GLY A 70 -3.05 7.97 -2.38
CA GLY A 70 -4.05 6.93 -2.63
C GLY A 70 -5.08 6.79 -1.51
N LEU A 71 -4.63 6.77 -0.24
CA LEU A 71 -5.53 6.70 0.91
C LEU A 71 -6.33 7.99 1.07
N GLY A 72 -5.67 9.15 1.00
CA GLY A 72 -6.30 10.46 1.17
C GLY A 72 -7.38 10.73 0.13
N THR A 73 -7.07 10.46 -1.15
CA THR A 73 -8.07 10.59 -2.24
C THR A 73 -9.24 9.65 -2.04
N SER A 74 -9.00 8.37 -1.71
CA SER A 74 -10.08 7.39 -1.51
C SER A 74 -10.98 7.76 -0.33
N VAL A 75 -10.41 8.26 0.78
CA VAL A 75 -11.16 8.76 1.95
C VAL A 75 -11.96 10.02 1.60
N PHE A 76 -11.36 10.97 0.86
CA PHE A 76 -12.06 12.17 0.40
C PHE A 76 -13.29 11.80 -0.43
N PHE A 77 -13.15 10.92 -1.42
CA PHE A 77 -14.28 10.43 -2.21
C PHE A 77 -15.30 9.69 -1.36
N LEU A 78 -14.88 8.91 -0.38
CA LEU A 78 -15.79 8.22 0.53
C LEU A 78 -16.70 9.20 1.26
N ILE A 79 -16.12 10.25 1.86
CA ILE A 79 -16.85 11.27 2.61
C ILE A 79 -17.79 12.04 1.68
N ASN A 80 -17.27 12.50 0.53
CA ASN A 80 -18.06 13.26 -0.44
C ASN A 80 -19.26 12.45 -0.93
N ASN A 81 -19.04 11.21 -1.36
CA ASN A 81 -20.11 10.33 -1.85
C ASN A 81 -21.13 9.99 -0.76
N GLN A 82 -20.69 9.85 0.49
CA GLN A 82 -21.58 9.59 1.63
C GLN A 82 -22.43 10.82 1.98
N ASN A 83 -21.88 12.03 1.86
CA ASN A 83 -22.62 13.27 2.08
C ASN A 83 -23.69 13.46 0.99
N GLU A 84 -23.33 13.32 -0.28
CA GLU A 84 -24.28 13.40 -1.40
C GLU A 84 -25.38 12.34 -1.29
N PHE A 85 -25.02 11.10 -0.95
CA PHE A 85 -26.00 10.04 -0.70
C PHE A 85 -27.02 10.42 0.40
N ASN A 86 -26.56 11.08 1.47
CA ASN A 86 -27.43 11.50 2.56
C ASN A 86 -28.35 12.66 2.13
N SER A 87 -27.81 13.66 1.43
CA SER A 87 -28.56 14.81 0.92
C SER A 87 -29.67 14.38 -0.05
N ILE A 88 -29.36 13.47 -0.97
CA ILE A 88 -30.35 12.93 -1.93
C ILE A 88 -31.39 12.09 -1.19
N LYS A 89 -30.97 11.30 -0.20
CA LYS A 89 -31.89 10.49 0.60
C LYS A 89 -32.86 11.38 1.40
N SER A 90 -32.39 12.47 2.01
CA SER A 90 -33.25 13.41 2.73
C SER A 90 -34.22 14.12 1.81
N GLU A 91 -33.78 14.57 0.63
CA GLU A 91 -34.64 15.18 -0.39
C GLU A 91 -35.75 14.20 -0.81
N ARG A 92 -35.40 12.94 -1.07
CA ARG A 92 -36.39 11.94 -1.47
C ARG A 92 -37.42 11.67 -0.37
N LEU A 93 -36.99 11.60 0.89
CA LEU A 93 -37.90 11.47 2.03
C LEU A 93 -38.79 12.71 2.18
N TYR A 94 -38.25 13.90 1.95
CA TYR A 94 -38.99 15.15 2.00
C TYR A 94 -40.13 15.17 0.96
N ARG A 95 -39.86 14.76 -0.29
CA ARG A 95 -40.87 14.69 -1.37
C ARG A 95 -41.97 13.66 -1.13
N VAL A 96 -41.64 12.56 -0.45
CA VAL A 96 -42.63 11.55 -0.05
C VAL A 96 -43.57 12.10 1.02
N ASN A 97 -43.03 12.88 1.97
CA ASN A 97 -43.83 13.48 3.05
C ASN A 97 -44.58 14.75 2.61
N ASN A 98 -44.08 15.45 1.58
CA ASN A 98 -44.64 16.70 1.08
C ASN A 98 -44.88 16.61 -0.43
N VAL A 99 -46.06 16.12 -0.81
CA VAL A 99 -46.43 15.88 -2.21
C VAL A 99 -46.35 17.19 -3.00
N GLY A 100 -45.44 17.24 -3.99
CA GLY A 100 -45.28 18.37 -4.91
C GLY A 100 -44.31 19.46 -4.47
N LEU A 101 -43.71 19.37 -3.28
CA LEU A 101 -42.67 20.31 -2.83
C LEU A 101 -41.28 19.79 -3.18
N VAL A 102 -40.38 20.71 -3.53
CA VAL A 102 -38.99 20.42 -3.90
C VAL A 102 -38.05 21.39 -3.18
N ASP A 103 -36.86 20.93 -2.77
CA ASP A 103 -35.90 21.72 -1.98
C ASP A 103 -34.50 21.75 -2.61
N LEU A 104 -33.64 20.77 -2.32
CA LEU A 104 -32.20 20.82 -2.64
C LEU A 104 -31.87 20.46 -4.10
N TYR A 105 -32.76 19.74 -4.79
CA TYR A 105 -32.49 19.20 -6.14
C TYR A 105 -33.66 19.46 -7.11
N PRO A 106 -34.01 20.73 -7.40
CA PRO A 106 -35.17 21.09 -8.22
C PRO A 106 -35.13 20.57 -9.67
N GLU A 107 -33.93 20.37 -10.20
CA GLU A 107 -33.72 19.94 -11.59
C GLU A 107 -34.00 18.44 -11.81
N TYR A 108 -34.04 17.65 -10.73
CA TYR A 108 -34.17 16.21 -10.81
C TYR A 108 -35.57 15.76 -10.44
N SER A 109 -36.17 14.91 -11.27
CA SER A 109 -37.41 14.20 -10.96
C SER A 109 -37.20 13.14 -9.87
N SER A 110 -38.28 12.68 -9.23
CA SER A 110 -38.21 11.67 -8.16
C SER A 110 -37.57 10.35 -8.62
N SER A 111 -37.79 9.93 -9.87
CA SER A 111 -37.16 8.74 -10.44
C SER A 111 -35.67 8.95 -10.72
N GLN A 112 -35.27 10.12 -11.18
CA GLN A 112 -33.86 10.47 -11.38
C GLN A 112 -33.10 10.53 -10.04
N LEU A 113 -33.72 11.06 -8.98
CA LEU A 113 -33.12 11.05 -7.64
C LEU A 113 -32.86 9.64 -7.11
N GLU A 114 -33.73 8.68 -7.41
CA GLU A 114 -33.52 7.29 -7.02
C GLU A 114 -32.29 6.69 -7.73
N ILE A 115 -32.14 6.95 -9.02
CA ILE A 115 -30.96 6.54 -9.79
C ILE A 115 -29.70 7.19 -9.21
N LEU A 116 -29.73 8.51 -8.99
CA LEU A 116 -28.60 9.27 -8.46
C LEU A 116 -28.20 8.78 -7.06
N GLN A 117 -29.16 8.48 -6.20
CA GLN A 117 -28.90 7.88 -4.90
C GLN A 117 -28.22 6.51 -5.02
N ASN A 118 -28.66 5.69 -5.98
CA ASN A 118 -28.08 4.37 -6.22
C ASN A 118 -26.62 4.48 -6.73
N ASP A 119 -26.34 5.47 -7.57
CA ASP A 119 -25.00 5.75 -8.09
C ASP A 119 -24.05 6.20 -6.98
N TYR A 120 -24.45 7.17 -6.14
CA TYR A 120 -23.64 7.61 -5.00
C TYR A 120 -23.43 6.49 -3.96
N ARG A 121 -24.42 5.60 -3.78
CA ARG A 121 -24.24 4.39 -2.97
C ARG A 121 -23.13 3.51 -3.53
N ARG A 122 -23.16 3.25 -4.84
CA ARG A 122 -22.15 2.43 -5.52
C ARG A 122 -20.77 3.08 -5.47
N TRP A 123 -20.68 4.40 -5.67
CA TRP A 123 -19.41 5.11 -5.60
C TRP A 123 -18.82 5.17 -4.20
N ARG A 124 -19.67 5.32 -3.17
CA ARG A 124 -19.22 5.18 -1.78
C ARG A 124 -18.64 3.79 -1.53
N ASP A 125 -19.35 2.74 -1.95
CA ASP A 125 -18.89 1.36 -1.77
C ASP A 125 -17.58 1.12 -2.53
N LEU A 126 -17.43 1.69 -3.73
CA LEU A 126 -16.18 1.67 -4.49
C LEU A 126 -15.06 2.40 -3.75
N SER A 127 -15.31 3.56 -3.14
CA SER A 127 -14.31 4.27 -2.32
C SER A 127 -13.83 3.42 -1.14
N VAL A 128 -14.73 2.66 -0.49
CA VAL A 128 -14.34 1.70 0.57
C VAL A 128 -13.43 0.62 0.01
N VAL A 129 -13.76 0.05 -1.15
CA VAL A 129 -12.93 -0.95 -1.83
C VAL A 129 -11.57 -0.38 -2.21
N SER A 130 -11.51 0.87 -2.69
CA SER A 130 -10.25 1.56 -3.02
C SER A 130 -9.37 1.76 -1.79
N ILE A 131 -9.93 2.20 -0.65
CA ILE A 131 -9.18 2.31 0.61
C ILE A 131 -8.57 0.96 0.99
N LEU A 132 -9.37 -0.11 0.91
CA LEU A 132 -8.92 -1.46 1.23
C LEU A 132 -7.84 -1.94 0.24
N GLY A 133 -7.99 -1.66 -1.05
CA GLY A 133 -7.00 -1.99 -2.08
C GLY A 133 -5.65 -1.30 -1.84
N VAL A 134 -5.67 0.01 -1.58
CA VAL A 134 -4.44 0.77 -1.27
C VAL A 134 -3.77 0.25 0.00
N TYR A 135 -4.57 -0.08 1.02
CA TYR A 135 -4.07 -0.67 2.26
C TYR A 135 -3.40 -2.03 2.03
N LEU A 136 -4.03 -2.92 1.26
CA LEU A 136 -3.46 -4.23 0.93
C LEU A 136 -2.15 -4.11 0.13
N LEU A 137 -2.11 -3.22 -0.86
CA LEU A 137 -0.89 -2.96 -1.63
C LEU A 137 0.25 -2.48 -0.73
N GLN A 138 -0.05 -1.62 0.25
CA GLN A 138 0.94 -1.17 1.23
C GLN A 138 1.49 -2.32 2.09
N VAL A 139 0.62 -3.21 2.59
CA VAL A 139 1.03 -4.36 3.41
C VAL A 139 1.90 -5.33 2.60
N LEU A 140 1.50 -5.61 1.36
CA LEU A 140 2.27 -6.48 0.45
C LEU A 140 3.65 -5.90 0.16
N ASP A 141 3.76 -4.61 -0.17
CA ASP A 141 5.05 -3.96 -0.42
C ASP A 141 5.97 -4.04 0.82
N ALA A 142 5.43 -3.81 2.01
CA ALA A 142 6.19 -3.93 3.25
C ALA A 142 6.63 -5.38 3.55
N THR A 143 5.78 -6.37 3.25
CA THR A 143 6.06 -7.79 3.48
C THR A 143 7.14 -8.31 2.55
N ILE A 144 7.04 -7.98 1.25
CA ILE A 144 8.07 -8.30 0.25
C ILE A 144 9.39 -7.65 0.65
N GLU A 145 9.37 -6.36 0.99
CA GLU A 145 10.59 -5.65 1.39
C GLU A 145 11.21 -6.25 2.65
N GLY A 146 10.40 -6.70 3.61
CA GLY A 146 10.82 -7.43 4.82
C GLY A 146 11.53 -8.75 4.53
N HIS A 147 10.95 -9.58 3.65
CA HIS A 147 11.58 -10.85 3.26
C HIS A 147 12.89 -10.68 2.48
N LEU A 148 13.06 -9.56 1.78
CA LEU A 148 14.27 -9.25 1.01
C LEU A 148 15.29 -8.38 1.76
N ILE A 149 15.14 -8.13 3.08
CA ILE A 149 16.11 -7.32 3.85
C ILE A 149 17.51 -7.97 3.85
N HIS A 150 17.58 -9.30 3.97
CA HIS A 150 18.84 -10.05 4.03
C HIS A 150 19.36 -10.49 2.65
N PHE A 151 18.58 -10.29 1.59
CA PHE A 151 19.02 -10.61 0.23
C PHE A 151 19.97 -9.53 -0.28
N ASP A 152 21.16 -9.91 -0.75
CA ASP A 152 22.11 -8.94 -1.29
C ASP A 152 21.68 -8.49 -2.69
N ASN A 153 21.07 -7.33 -2.76
CA ASN A 153 20.62 -6.64 -3.96
C ASN A 153 21.49 -5.42 -4.23
N SER A 154 22.80 -5.53 -3.98
CA SER A 154 23.75 -4.49 -4.34
C SER A 154 23.88 -4.40 -5.87
N ASP A 155 23.80 -3.19 -6.44
CA ASP A 155 23.98 -2.95 -7.88
C ASP A 155 25.44 -3.16 -8.35
N ASN A 156 26.30 -3.74 -7.52
CA ASN A 156 27.73 -3.93 -7.79
C ASN A 156 28.02 -5.17 -8.65
N LEU A 157 27.10 -5.53 -9.57
CA LEU A 157 27.39 -6.55 -10.58
C LEU A 157 28.43 -5.99 -11.55
N SER A 158 29.69 -6.19 -11.20
CA SER A 158 30.84 -5.76 -12.00
C SER A 158 31.50 -6.99 -12.61
N ILE A 159 31.53 -7.01 -13.95
CA ILE A 159 32.26 -8.02 -14.71
C ILE A 159 33.66 -7.46 -14.94
N ASN A 160 34.66 -8.01 -14.24
CA ASN A 160 36.05 -7.64 -14.47
C ASN A 160 36.66 -8.62 -15.49
N LEU A 161 36.92 -8.13 -16.70
CA LEU A 161 37.61 -8.86 -17.77
C LEU A 161 39.08 -8.43 -17.77
N MET A 162 39.98 -9.31 -17.31
CA MET A 162 41.42 -9.06 -17.36
C MET A 162 42.06 -10.00 -18.39
N PRO A 163 42.46 -9.50 -19.58
CA PRO A 163 43.26 -10.29 -20.50
C PRO A 163 44.68 -10.41 -19.94
N GLN A 164 45.17 -11.63 -19.78
CA GLN A 164 46.57 -11.88 -19.42
C GLN A 164 47.31 -12.48 -20.61
N LEU A 165 48.36 -11.79 -21.05
CA LEU A 165 49.25 -12.26 -22.10
C LEU A 165 50.42 -13.00 -21.46
N TYR A 166 50.52 -14.30 -21.71
CA TYR A 166 51.65 -15.11 -21.27
C TYR A 166 52.64 -15.24 -22.42
N TYR A 167 53.85 -14.70 -22.24
CA TYR A 167 54.93 -14.84 -23.23
C TYR A 167 55.74 -16.09 -22.89
N SER A 168 55.36 -17.21 -23.50
CA SER A 168 56.14 -18.44 -23.62
C SER A 168 56.24 -18.76 -25.12
N ASN A 169 57.15 -19.63 -25.55
CA ASN A 169 57.54 -19.90 -26.96
C ASN A 169 56.39 -20.22 -27.95
N SER A 170 55.15 -20.33 -27.46
CA SER A 170 53.91 -20.16 -28.21
C SER A 170 53.06 -19.07 -27.52
N THR A 171 52.73 -17.98 -28.21
CA THR A 171 51.86 -16.93 -27.66
C THR A 171 50.47 -17.49 -27.36
N GLN A 172 50.10 -17.55 -26.09
CA GLN A 172 48.77 -17.96 -25.65
C GLN A 172 48.10 -16.78 -24.95
N ALA A 173 46.89 -16.43 -25.41
CA ALA A 173 46.05 -15.43 -24.76
C ALA A 173 45.08 -16.13 -23.81
N LEU A 174 45.11 -15.78 -22.53
CA LEU A 174 44.18 -16.30 -21.53
C LEU A 174 43.22 -15.17 -21.10
N LEU A 175 41.92 -15.48 -21.08
CA LEU A 175 40.90 -14.58 -20.57
C LEU A 175 40.43 -15.09 -19.20
N THR A 176 40.64 -14.31 -18.16
CA THR A 176 40.07 -14.59 -16.83
C THR A 176 38.84 -13.72 -16.63
N VAL A 177 37.69 -14.35 -16.41
CA VAL A 177 36.43 -13.66 -16.06
C VAL A 177 36.19 -13.82 -14.56
N ASN A 178 36.17 -12.71 -13.83
CA ASN A 178 35.87 -12.73 -12.40
C ASN A 178 34.54 -12.02 -12.13
N ILE A 179 33.58 -12.76 -11.57
CA ILE A 179 32.23 -12.27 -11.28
C ILE A 179 32.11 -12.13 -9.77
N ARG A 180 31.82 -10.91 -9.30
CA ARG A 180 31.51 -10.63 -7.90
C ARG A 180 29.99 -10.46 -7.77
N PHE A 181 29.40 -11.25 -6.87
CA PHE A 181 27.99 -11.14 -6.44
C PHE A 181 27.94 -10.46 -5.08
#